data_AF-A0AAE9NVX6-F1
#
_entry.id   AF-A0AAE9NVX6-F1
#
_cell.length_a   1.000
_cell.length_b   1.000
_cell.length_c   1.000
_cell.angle_alpha   90.00
_cell.angle_beta   90.00
_cell.angle_gamma   90.00
#
_symmetry.space_group_name_H-M   'P 1'
#
loop_
_entity.id
_entity.type
_entity.pdbx_description
1 polymer ?
#
loop_
_entity_poly.entity_id
_entity_poly.type
_entity_poly.pdbx_seq_one_letter_code
_entity_poly.pdbx_strand_id
1 'polypeptide(L)'
;MTEPYQPLNHLKIKELISYCAGKVKLLRHIDTIASLPSYKKSKVPSVGQEVKLTIDVFSSPGWIALSHRSADQLDADYQRIVDLERKGIFELYD
;
A
#
# COMPACT_ATOMS: atom_id res chain seq x y z
N MET A 1 23.79 18.01 -21.89
CA MET A 1 22.44 17.93 -21.32
C MET A 1 22.20 16.47 -20.98
N THR A 2 21.95 16.14 -19.73
CA THR A 2 21.60 14.77 -19.31
C THR A 2 20.12 14.55 -19.64
N GLU A 3 19.81 13.45 -20.32
CA GLU A 3 18.43 13.09 -20.65
C GLU A 3 17.57 12.94 -19.39
N PRO A 4 16.26 13.25 -19.46
CA PRO A 4 15.35 13.03 -18.34
C PRO A 4 15.28 11.55 -17.98
N TYR A 5 15.25 11.24 -16.69
CA TYR A 5 15.12 9.87 -16.19
C TYR A 5 13.85 9.20 -16.74
N GLN A 6 14.01 8.00 -17.29
CA GLN A 6 12.90 7.14 -17.70
C GLN A 6 12.90 5.83 -16.90
N PRO A 7 11.79 5.47 -16.26
CA PRO A 7 11.65 4.17 -15.62
C PRO A 7 11.79 3.03 -16.64
N LEU A 8 12.62 2.04 -16.31
CA LEU A 8 12.77 0.83 -17.14
C LEU A 8 11.65 -0.19 -16.93
N ASN A 9 10.84 0.00 -15.89
CA ASN A 9 9.75 -0.88 -15.50
C ASN A 9 8.43 -0.10 -15.43
N HIS A 10 7.30 -0.82 -15.47
CA HIS A 10 6.02 -0.25 -15.11
C HIS A 10 5.98 0.05 -13.62
N LEU A 11 5.38 1.19 -13.25
CA LEU A 11 5.33 1.69 -11.88
C LEU A 11 3.88 2.00 -11.48
N LYS A 12 3.53 1.69 -10.23
CA LYS A 12 2.32 2.19 -9.57
C LYS A 12 2.64 2.59 -8.14
N ILE A 13 2.11 3.73 -7.71
CA ILE A 13 1.97 4.05 -6.29
C ILE A 13 0.54 3.75 -5.92
N LYS A 14 0.39 2.99 -4.83
CA LYS A 14 -0.89 2.61 -4.31
C LYS A 14 -1.06 3.22 -2.94
N GLU A 15 -1.92 4.23 -2.85
CA GLU A 15 -2.38 4.75 -1.56
C GLU A 15 -3.20 3.68 -0.85
N LEU A 16 -2.98 3.55 0.45
CA LEU A 16 -3.74 2.66 1.29
C LEU A 16 -5.09 3.30 1.63
N ILE A 17 -6.10 2.46 1.78
CA ILE A 17 -7.45 2.84 2.14
C ILE A 17 -7.75 2.23 3.51
N SER A 18 -7.99 3.08 4.50
CA SER A 18 -8.51 2.66 5.80
C SER A 18 -10.02 2.86 5.84
N TYR A 19 -10.75 1.80 6.16
CA TYR A 19 -12.19 1.80 6.39
C TYR A 19 -12.57 2.07 7.86
N CYS A 20 -11.57 2.36 8.69
CA CYS A 20 -11.71 2.57 10.13
C CYS A 20 -10.83 3.74 10.58
N ALA A 21 -11.10 4.26 11.78
CA ALA A 21 -10.28 5.27 12.42
C ALA A 21 -9.97 4.85 13.86
N GLY A 22 -8.73 5.08 14.30
CA GLY A 22 -8.28 4.75 15.64
C GLY A 22 -6.79 4.43 15.70
N LYS A 23 -6.35 3.90 16.83
CA LYS A 23 -4.94 3.60 17.09
C LYS A 23 -4.62 2.17 16.65
N VAL A 24 -3.59 1.99 15.82
CA VAL A 24 -3.20 0.68 15.29
C VAL A 24 -2.71 -0.22 16.41
N LYS A 25 -3.32 -1.39 16.55
CA LYS A 25 -2.87 -2.50 17.41
C LYS A 25 -2.04 -3.50 16.64
N LEU A 26 -2.44 -3.81 15.40
CA LEU A 26 -1.74 -4.75 14.53
C LEU A 26 -2.01 -4.42 13.05
N LEU A 27 -1.02 -4.69 12.20
CA LEU A 27 -1.15 -4.64 10.75
C LEU A 27 -1.29 -6.07 10.20
N ARG A 28 -2.46 -6.38 9.65
CA ARG A 28 -2.72 -7.65 8.96
C ARG A 28 -2.21 -7.59 7.53
N HIS A 29 -1.84 -8.76 7.00
CA HIS A 29 -1.51 -8.98 5.59
C HIS A 29 -0.27 -8.25 5.03
N ILE A 30 0.46 -7.47 5.84
CA ILE A 30 1.65 -6.74 5.39
C ILE A 30 2.73 -7.68 4.87
N ASP A 31 2.97 -8.82 5.51
CA ASP A 31 3.95 -9.80 5.04
C ASP A 31 3.54 -10.41 3.68
N THR A 32 2.24 -10.62 3.46
CA THR A 32 1.70 -11.04 2.16
C THR A 32 1.91 -9.97 1.09
N ILE A 33 1.74 -8.70 1.43
CA ILE A 33 1.97 -7.57 0.51
C ILE A 33 3.46 -7.43 0.19
N ALA A 34 4.32 -7.55 1.20
CA ALA A 34 5.77 -7.42 1.05
C ALA A 34 6.40 -8.55 0.21
N SER A 35 5.72 -9.69 0.10
CA SER A 35 6.14 -10.83 -0.72
C SER A 35 5.62 -10.79 -2.17
N LEU A 36 4.84 -9.78 -2.55
CA LEU A 36 4.36 -9.65 -3.94
C LEU A 36 5.52 -9.37 -4.90
N PRO A 37 5.54 -9.97 -6.11
CA PRO A 37 6.61 -9.79 -7.09
C PRO A 37 6.92 -8.33 -7.44
N SER A 38 5.90 -7.48 -7.52
CA SER A 38 6.05 -6.05 -7.83
C SER A 38 6.39 -5.19 -6.61
N TYR A 39 6.36 -5.70 -5.38
CA TYR A 39 6.66 -4.91 -4.19
C TYR A 39 8.08 -4.33 -4.22
N LYS A 40 8.21 -3.06 -3.81
CA LYS A 40 9.51 -2.40 -3.64
C LYS A 40 9.67 -1.77 -2.27
N LYS A 41 8.69 -0.98 -1.84
CA LYS A 41 8.73 -0.26 -0.56
C LYS A 41 7.33 0.15 -0.15
N SER A 42 7.12 0.31 1.14
CA SER A 42 5.91 0.90 1.68
C SER A 42 6.21 1.88 2.81
N LYS A 43 5.32 2.84 2.99
CA LYS A 43 5.19 3.63 4.22
C LYS A 43 3.83 3.31 4.80
N VAL A 44 3.82 2.70 5.99
CA VAL A 44 2.60 2.29 6.70
C VAL A 44 2.72 2.74 8.16
N PRO A 45 1.60 2.96 8.87
CA PRO A 45 1.63 3.36 10.26
C PRO A 45 2.18 2.21 11.13
N SER A 46 2.97 2.54 12.14
CA SER A 46 3.41 1.58 13.14
C SER A 46 2.31 1.29 14.17
N VAL A 47 2.44 0.19 14.90
CA VAL A 47 1.63 -0.06 16.10
C VAL A 47 1.71 1.14 17.05
N GLY A 48 0.56 1.59 17.54
CA GLY A 48 0.41 2.76 18.38
C GLY A 48 0.24 4.09 17.63
N GLN A 49 0.33 4.12 16.30
CA GLN A 49 0.00 5.33 15.53
C GLN A 49 -1.48 5.39 15.18
N GLU A 50 -1.99 6.60 14.94
CA GLU A 50 -3.37 6.81 14.51
C GLU A 50 -3.54 6.59 13.00
N VAL A 51 -4.65 5.95 12.65
CA VAL A 51 -5.19 5.91 11.29
C VAL A 51 -6.55 6.62 11.26
N LYS A 52 -6.86 7.25 10.14
CA LYS A 52 -8.13 7.93 9.89
C LYS A 52 -8.91 7.16 8.83
N LEU A 53 -10.22 7.36 8.80
CA LEU A 53 -11.03 6.94 7.66
C LEU A 53 -10.51 7.67 6.41
N THR A 54 -10.22 6.92 5.35
CA THR A 54 -9.72 7.51 4.12
C THR A 54 -10.88 8.11 3.31
N ILE A 55 -10.87 9.44 3.16
CA ILE A 55 -11.81 10.23 2.36
C ILE A 55 -11.12 10.91 1.16
N ASP A 56 -9.80 11.07 1.24
CA ASP A 56 -8.91 11.66 0.24
C ASP A 56 -7.46 11.17 0.43
N VAL A 57 -6.55 11.62 -0.44
CA VAL A 57 -5.14 11.24 -0.41
C VAL A 57 -4.40 11.65 0.87
N PHE A 58 -4.81 12.72 1.55
CA PHE A 58 -4.15 13.21 2.77
C PHE A 58 -4.62 12.45 4.03
N SER A 59 -5.80 11.84 3.96
CA SER A 59 -6.31 10.91 4.96
C SER A 59 -5.86 9.45 4.75
N SER A 60 -5.09 9.18 3.69
CA SER A 60 -4.45 7.87 3.46
C SER A 60 -3.50 7.54 4.61
N PRO A 61 -3.58 6.34 5.22
CA PRO A 61 -2.67 5.94 6.28
C PRO A 61 -1.25 5.67 5.76
N GLY A 62 -1.06 5.50 4.44
CA GLY A 62 0.22 5.12 3.89
C GLY A 62 0.17 4.74 2.42
N TRP A 63 1.30 4.33 1.87
CA TRP A 63 1.40 3.98 0.45
C TRP A 63 2.32 2.77 0.24
N ILE A 64 2.14 2.12 -0.90
CA ILE A 64 2.99 1.04 -1.40
C ILE A 64 3.48 1.39 -2.79
N ALA A 65 4.79 1.33 -2.99
CA ALA A 65 5.44 1.48 -4.28
C ALA A 65 5.62 0.10 -4.94
N LEU A 66 5.12 0.00 -6.16
CA LEU A 66 5.13 -1.19 -6.98
C LEU A 66 5.92 -0.95 -8.27
N SER A 67 6.74 -1.92 -8.66
CA SER A 67 7.50 -1.90 -9.91
C SER A 67 7.70 -3.30 -10.46
N HIS A 68 7.36 -3.50 -11.73
CA HIS A 68 7.56 -4.78 -12.41
C HIS A 68 7.74 -4.60 -13.92
N ARG A 69 8.42 -5.56 -14.57
CA ARG A 69 8.64 -5.55 -16.03
C ARG A 69 7.40 -5.89 -16.84
N SER A 70 6.53 -6.74 -16.30
CA SER A 70 5.21 -7.05 -16.85
C SER A 70 4.16 -6.14 -16.21
N ALA A 71 3.42 -5.42 -17.04
CA ALA A 71 2.27 -4.62 -16.63
C ALA A 71 1.15 -5.50 -16.03
N ASP A 72 0.90 -6.68 -16.60
CA ASP A 72 -0.14 -7.60 -16.11
C ASP A 72 0.14 -8.06 -14.68
N GLN A 73 1.38 -8.40 -14.35
CA GLN A 73 1.76 -8.76 -12.98
C GLN A 73 1.64 -7.57 -12.02
N LEU A 74 2.02 -6.36 -12.47
CA LEU A 74 1.86 -5.15 -11.67
C LEU A 74 0.39 -4.89 -11.34
N ASP A 75 -0.49 -5.13 -12.30
CA ASP A 75 -1.93 -4.94 -12.17
C ASP A 75 -2.56 -6.02 -11.28
N ALA A 76 -2.14 -7.28 -11.45
CA ALA A 76 -2.56 -8.38 -10.58
C ALA A 76 -2.17 -8.15 -9.12
N ASP A 77 -0.93 -7.74 -8.86
CA ASP A 77 -0.47 -7.41 -7.51
C ASP A 77 -1.21 -6.20 -6.93
N TYR A 78 -1.44 -5.16 -7.74
CA TYR A 78 -2.23 -4.00 -7.31
C TYR A 78 -3.63 -4.43 -6.86
N GLN A 79 -4.33 -5.23 -7.66
CA GLN A 79 -5.67 -5.74 -7.31
C GLN A 79 -5.63 -6.64 -6.07
N ARG A 80 -4.58 -7.47 -5.94
CA ARG A 80 -4.40 -8.30 -4.74
C ARG A 80 -4.32 -7.46 -3.46
N ILE A 81 -3.66 -6.30 -3.50
CA ILE A 81 -3.59 -5.40 -2.35
C ILE A 81 -4.96 -4.76 -2.08
N VAL A 82 -5.70 -4.35 -3.12
CA VAL A 82 -7.09 -3.83 -2.96
C VAL A 82 -8.00 -4.86 -2.28
N ASP A 83 -7.88 -6.13 -2.66
CA ASP A 83 -8.66 -7.20 -2.02
C ASP A 83 -8.26 -7.43 -0.56
N LEU A 84 -6.99 -7.25 -0.20
CA LEU A 84 -6.51 -7.34 1.19
C LEU A 84 -7.01 -6.17 2.04
N GLU A 85 -7.11 -4.97 1.49
CA GLU A 85 -7.70 -3.82 2.20
C GLU A 85 -9.14 -4.05 2.60
N ARG A 86 -9.95 -4.58 1.67
CA ARG A 86 -11.35 -4.89 1.92
C ARG A 86 -11.53 -5.94 3.02
N LYS A 87 -10.51 -6.78 3.25
CA LYS A 87 -10.47 -7.76 4.34
C LYS A 87 -9.99 -7.18 5.68
N GLY A 88 -9.52 -5.93 5.67
CA GLY A 88 -9.01 -5.21 6.83
C GLY A 88 -7.51 -5.37 7.02
N ILE A 89 -6.75 -4.29 6.79
CA ILE A 89 -5.31 -4.20 7.10
C ILE A 89 -5.09 -3.79 8.55
N PHE A 90 -5.92 -2.90 9.10
CA PHE A 90 -5.71 -2.33 10.43
C PHE A 90 -6.60 -3.02 11.46
N GLU A 91 -6.00 -3.68 12.44
CA GLU A 91 -6.66 -4.00 13.70
C GLU A 91 -6.39 -2.84 14.66
N LEU A 92 -7.44 -2.32 15.30
CA LEU A 92 -7.37 -1.17 16.19
C LEU A 92 -7.48 -1.62 17.66
N TYR A 93 -7.03 -0.77 18.59
CA TYR A 93 -7.38 -0.93 20.00
C TYR A 93 -8.86 -0.62 20.20
N ASP A 94 -9.48 -1.28 21.19
CA ASP A 94 -10.84 -0.98 21.67
C ASP A 94 -10.91 0.39 22.36
#